data_AF-A0A1Y0VPX5-F1
#
_entry.id   AF-A0A1Y0VPX5-F1
#
_cell.length_a   1.000
_cell.length_b   1.000
_cell.length_c   1.000
_cell.angle_alpha   90.00
_cell.angle_beta   90.00
_cell.angle_gamma   90.00
#
_symmetry.space_group_name_H-M   'P 1'
#
loop_
_entity.id
_entity.type
_entity.pdbx_description
1 polymer ?
#
loop_
_entity_poly.entity_id
_entity_poly.type
_entity_poly.pdbx_seq_one_letter_code
_entity_poly.pdbx_strand_id
1 'polypeptide(L)'
;MSKREKSISTPIIGNVPFSEDGIKQLEKIDNKKLLLEYPTVYIIYSERNGMYQVYVGETNNIKQRTKEHFREGNRYAKGSNMFVIGHEHFNKSLTLDIENKFMLYLTGNKFIKKLSNKRDNPQYRYFPYEEMNQIFSKSWKKLRKNEQSLFPIEKVIEDNALFKASPFHKLTMEQFEARDKIINRVKEVLNKGNKHQLILVEGAAGSGKTVLLSSLFYALSEENNENTYMLVNHDEQVKVYNNIAKKLGLQKRLNEKVMKPTSFIINDKFVDEDNIVLVDEAHLLWTQGKQSYQGQNQLQDIIKKSRITIAVFDPQQVLRTQQYVEDDDLKKIEENAKNNGNLIELKKQLRMNASQETINWIKTIVYQQEIILFPENDAKYDLKIFDDPREMYEQLKIKIKIKNQDFQEF
;
A
#
# COMPACT_ATOMS: atom_id res chain seq x y z
N MET A 1 22.67 2.14 36.01
CA MET A 1 21.93 3.39 35.74
C MET A 1 20.95 3.15 34.60
N SER A 2 19.66 3.07 34.92
CA SER A 2 18.57 2.88 33.96
C SER A 2 18.50 4.09 33.01
N LYS A 3 18.64 3.85 31.70
CA LYS A 3 18.22 4.81 30.67
C LYS A 3 16.70 4.92 30.79
N ARG A 4 16.21 5.94 31.52
CA ARG A 4 14.83 6.41 31.34
C ARG A 4 14.71 6.79 29.86
N GLU A 5 13.94 6.01 29.09
CA GLU A 5 13.48 6.44 27.78
C GLU A 5 12.89 7.84 27.95
N LYS A 6 13.47 8.86 27.31
CA LYS A 6 12.88 10.19 27.30
C LYS A 6 11.49 10.04 26.70
N SER A 7 10.45 10.28 27.49
CA SER A 7 9.08 10.25 27.00
C SER A 7 8.96 11.28 25.88
N ILE A 8 8.71 10.82 24.65
CA ILE A 8 8.53 11.70 23.48
C ILE A 8 7.41 12.70 23.79
N SER A 9 7.59 13.98 23.47
CA SER A 9 6.56 14.98 23.74
C SER A 9 5.28 14.71 22.94
N THR A 10 4.18 15.39 23.31
CA THR A 10 2.90 15.17 22.63
C THR A 10 2.70 16.22 21.55
N PRO A 11 2.30 15.85 20.32
CA PRO A 11 2.06 16.78 19.21
C PRO A 11 1.06 17.87 19.56
N ILE A 12 1.30 19.08 19.06
CA ILE A 12 0.36 20.20 19.15
C ILE A 12 -0.52 20.15 17.91
N ILE A 13 -1.83 20.37 18.10
CA ILE A 13 -2.81 20.32 17.02
C ILE A 13 -3.65 21.58 17.08
N GLY A 14 -3.60 22.37 16.01
CA GLY A 14 -4.56 23.44 15.76
C GLY A 14 -5.72 22.91 14.92
N ASN A 15 -6.94 23.02 15.44
CA ASN A 15 -8.16 22.76 14.68
C ASN A 15 -8.81 24.10 14.34
N VAL A 16 -8.82 24.45 13.06
CA VAL A 16 -9.31 25.75 12.59
C VAL A 16 -10.15 25.56 11.32
N PRO A 17 -11.10 26.48 11.04
CA PRO A 17 -11.72 26.54 9.73
C PRO A 17 -10.66 26.67 8.63
N PHE A 18 -10.86 26.04 7.48
CA PHE A 18 -10.00 26.22 6.31
C PHE A 18 -10.31 27.56 5.64
N SER A 19 -9.84 28.66 6.25
CA SER A 19 -10.03 30.04 5.82
C SER A 19 -8.82 30.91 6.21
N GLU A 20 -8.71 32.10 5.63
CA GLU A 20 -7.68 33.06 6.05
C GLU A 20 -7.81 33.46 7.53
N ASP A 21 -9.04 33.54 8.05
CA ASP A 21 -9.28 33.79 9.47
C ASP A 21 -8.92 32.61 10.36
N GLY A 22 -9.08 31.37 9.87
CA GLY A 22 -8.61 30.18 10.57
C GLY A 22 -7.10 30.19 10.80
N ILE A 23 -6.32 30.71 9.86
CA ILE A 23 -4.87 30.89 10.04
C ILE A 23 -4.58 31.86 11.21
N LYS A 24 -5.34 32.95 11.34
CA LYS A 24 -5.18 33.89 12.47
C LYS A 24 -5.52 33.22 13.81
N GLN A 25 -6.42 32.24 13.83
CA GLN A 25 -6.73 31.48 15.05
C GLN A 25 -5.55 30.61 15.50
N LEU A 26 -4.72 30.09 14.57
CA LEU A 26 -3.51 29.35 14.92
C LEU A 26 -2.50 30.21 15.70
N GLU A 27 -2.50 31.52 15.50
CA GLU A 27 -1.61 32.45 16.22
C GLU A 27 -1.96 32.62 17.70
N LYS A 28 -3.13 32.15 18.11
CA LYS A 28 -3.62 32.18 19.49
C LYS A 28 -3.33 30.89 20.27
N ILE A 29 -2.81 29.86 19.60
CA ILE A 29 -2.52 28.56 20.22
C ILE A 29 -1.16 28.61 20.93
N ASP A 30 -1.06 27.98 22.10
CA ASP A 30 0.21 27.82 22.79
C ASP A 30 1.23 27.07 21.93
N ASN A 31 2.51 27.46 22.00
CA ASN A 31 3.58 26.91 21.17
C ASN A 31 3.33 27.03 19.65
N LYS A 32 2.56 28.04 19.21
CA LYS A 32 2.27 28.35 17.79
C LYS A 32 3.48 28.33 16.84
N LYS A 33 4.69 28.57 17.33
CA LYS A 33 5.91 28.48 16.52
C LYS A 33 6.01 27.12 15.84
N LEU A 34 5.74 26.04 16.57
CA LEU A 34 5.75 24.66 16.03
C LEU A 34 4.67 24.40 14.96
N LEU A 35 3.63 25.25 14.88
CA LEU A 35 2.60 25.17 13.85
C LEU A 35 2.86 26.10 12.66
N LEU A 36 3.55 27.22 12.87
CA LEU A 36 3.63 28.32 11.90
C LEU A 36 5.02 28.54 11.30
N GLU A 37 6.08 28.17 12.02
CA GLU A 37 7.48 28.49 11.68
C GLU A 37 8.32 27.24 11.39
N TYR A 38 7.80 26.04 11.70
CA TYR A 38 8.47 24.75 11.48
C TYR A 38 7.71 23.87 10.48
N PRO A 39 8.35 22.81 9.95
CA PRO A 39 7.66 21.81 9.15
C PRO A 39 6.44 21.25 9.90
N THR A 40 5.30 21.18 9.21
CA THR A 40 4.03 20.69 9.75
C THR A 40 3.36 19.71 8.81
N VAL A 41 2.48 18.88 9.37
CA VAL A 41 1.52 18.09 8.61
C VAL A 41 0.14 18.68 8.83
N TYR A 42 -0.62 18.87 7.76
CA TYR A 42 -1.97 19.40 7.83
C TYR A 42 -2.97 18.48 7.12
N ILE A 43 -4.20 18.47 7.64
CA ILE A 43 -5.31 17.67 7.12
C ILE A 43 -6.47 18.62 6.86
N ILE A 44 -6.83 18.82 5.60
CA ILE A 44 -8.02 19.55 5.19
C ILE A 44 -9.14 18.53 5.02
N TYR A 45 -10.29 18.76 5.63
CA TYR A 45 -11.42 17.85 5.51
C TYR A 45 -12.75 18.59 5.38
N SER A 46 -13.68 17.97 4.66
CA SER A 46 -15.08 18.36 4.64
C SER A 46 -15.95 17.13 4.84
N GLU A 47 -17.03 17.29 5.58
CA GLU A 47 -18.00 16.24 5.87
C GLU A 47 -19.32 16.60 5.17
N ARG A 48 -19.89 15.63 4.44
CA ARG A 48 -21.21 15.73 3.84
C ARG A 48 -21.90 14.37 3.90
N ASN A 49 -23.06 14.30 4.54
CA ASN A 49 -23.91 13.10 4.63
C ASN A 49 -23.18 11.87 5.24
N GLY A 50 -22.43 12.07 6.31
CA GLY A 50 -21.62 11.06 6.99
C GLY A 50 -20.35 10.64 6.24
N MET A 51 -20.00 11.33 5.15
CA MET A 51 -18.87 10.98 4.29
C MET A 51 -17.88 12.14 4.17
N TYR A 52 -16.60 11.81 4.30
CA TYR A 52 -15.50 12.77 4.31
C TYR A 52 -14.80 12.85 2.96
N GLN A 53 -14.41 14.07 2.59
CA GLN A 53 -13.36 14.32 1.60
C GLN A 53 -12.16 14.90 2.31
N VAL A 54 -10.99 14.27 2.12
CA VAL A 54 -9.81 14.55 2.94
C VAL A 54 -8.61 14.81 2.04
N TYR A 55 -7.83 15.81 2.41
CA TYR A 55 -6.52 16.05 1.87
C TYR A 55 -5.49 16.09 2.99
N VAL A 56 -4.38 15.38 2.79
CA VAL A 56 -3.23 15.38 3.68
C VAL A 56 -2.08 16.04 2.95
N GLY A 57 -1.30 16.85 3.67
CA GLY A 57 -0.10 17.46 3.13
C GLY A 57 0.93 17.78 4.20
N GLU A 58 2.20 17.80 3.83
CA GLU A 58 3.25 18.47 4.59
C GLU A 58 3.56 19.87 4.05
N THR A 59 4.09 20.75 4.91
CA THR A 59 4.64 22.04 4.49
C THR A 59 5.57 22.66 5.52
N ASN A 60 6.56 23.41 5.04
CA ASN A 60 7.41 24.28 5.86
C ASN A 60 6.76 25.64 6.18
N ASN A 61 5.70 26.02 5.47
CA ASN A 61 5.02 27.30 5.65
C ASN A 61 3.52 27.13 5.44
N ILE A 62 2.81 26.84 6.53
CA ILE A 62 1.37 26.58 6.49
C ILE A 62 0.59 27.80 5.98
N LYS A 63 1.02 29.02 6.32
CA LYS A 63 0.33 30.25 5.90
C LYS A 63 0.34 30.39 4.38
N GLN A 64 1.52 30.23 3.77
CA GLN A 64 1.66 30.28 2.32
C GLN A 64 0.92 29.11 1.67
N ARG A 65 1.05 27.91 2.23
CA ARG A 65 0.43 26.71 1.66
C ARG A 65 -1.09 26.77 1.65
N THR A 66 -1.72 27.28 2.71
CA THR A 66 -3.17 27.50 2.72
C THR A 66 -3.60 28.52 1.65
N LYS A 67 -2.82 29.60 1.44
CA LYS A 67 -3.08 30.58 0.36
C LYS A 67 -2.96 29.96 -1.04
N GLU A 68 -1.97 29.11 -1.28
CA GLU A 68 -1.82 28.38 -2.54
C GLU A 68 -3.06 27.53 -2.84
N HIS A 69 -3.55 26.77 -1.85
CA HIS A 69 -4.77 25.98 -2.01
C HIS A 69 -6.02 26.82 -2.31
N PHE A 70 -6.14 28.04 -1.76
CA PHE A 70 -7.25 28.96 -2.13
C PHE A 70 -7.15 29.43 -3.58
N ARG A 71 -5.93 29.68 -4.09
CA ARG A 71 -5.69 30.14 -5.47
C ARG A 71 -5.90 29.03 -6.50
N GLU A 72 -5.57 27.79 -6.16
CA GLU A 72 -5.69 26.63 -7.05
C GLU A 72 -7.13 26.21 -7.36
N GLY A 73 -8.15 26.90 -6.82
CA GLY A 73 -9.53 26.71 -7.22
C GLY A 73 -10.13 25.38 -6.77
N ASN A 74 -10.71 25.39 -5.56
CA ASN A 74 -11.91 24.61 -5.21
C ASN A 74 -11.87 23.08 -5.39
N ARG A 75 -10.80 22.39 -4.96
CA ARG A 75 -10.91 20.95 -4.62
C ARG A 75 -11.46 20.71 -3.21
N TYR A 76 -11.32 21.69 -2.31
CA TYR A 76 -11.78 21.62 -0.92
C TYR A 76 -12.86 22.68 -0.73
N ALA A 77 -14.04 22.25 -0.27
CA ALA A 77 -15.23 23.08 -0.27
C ALA A 77 -15.12 24.30 0.67
N LYS A 78 -15.83 25.38 0.35
CA LYS A 78 -16.27 26.37 1.36
C LYS A 78 -16.90 25.60 2.54
N GLY A 79 -16.48 25.92 3.76
CA GLY A 79 -16.88 25.19 4.98
C GLY A 79 -16.04 23.95 5.31
N SER A 80 -14.87 23.78 4.70
CA SER A 80 -13.91 22.76 5.13
C SER A 80 -13.21 23.19 6.42
N ASN A 81 -12.76 22.22 7.20
CA ASN A 81 -11.93 22.40 8.38
C ASN A 81 -10.50 21.95 8.10
N MET A 82 -9.55 22.41 8.92
CA MET A 82 -8.14 22.11 8.79
C MET A 82 -7.54 21.79 10.16
N PHE A 83 -6.95 20.60 10.27
CA PHE A 83 -6.00 20.31 11.33
C PHE A 83 -4.59 20.70 10.89
N VAL A 84 -3.84 21.37 11.76
CA VAL A 84 -2.40 21.60 11.60
C VAL A 84 -1.69 20.95 12.77
N ILE A 85 -0.76 20.06 12.47
CA ILE A 85 -0.05 19.22 13.43
C ILE A 85 1.40 19.68 13.46
N GLY A 86 1.89 20.00 14.66
CA GLY A 86 3.27 20.40 14.91
C GLY A 86 3.89 19.56 16.03
N HIS A 87 5.20 19.34 15.93
CA HIS A 87 5.99 18.63 16.93
C HIS A 87 7.43 19.13 16.91
N GLU A 88 8.12 19.13 18.05
CA GLU A 88 9.48 19.65 18.19
C GLU A 88 10.51 18.92 17.30
N HIS A 89 10.26 17.65 16.98
CA HIS A 89 11.12 16.83 16.11
C HIS A 89 10.70 16.83 14.63
N PHE A 90 9.66 17.58 14.25
CA PHE A 90 9.28 17.67 12.84
C PHE A 90 10.37 18.35 12.00
N ASN A 91 10.95 17.56 11.12
CA ASN A 91 11.76 18.00 10.01
C ASN A 91 11.08 17.56 8.69
N LYS A 92 11.55 18.07 7.55
CA LYS A 92 10.92 17.80 6.24
C LYS A 92 10.76 16.31 5.94
N SER A 93 11.72 15.50 6.36
CA SER A 93 11.67 14.06 6.15
C SER A 93 10.63 13.39 7.05
N LEU A 94 10.58 13.79 8.34
CA LEU A 94 9.60 13.28 9.30
C LEU A 94 8.17 13.66 8.94
N THR A 95 7.94 14.89 8.49
CA THR A 95 6.61 15.33 8.08
C THR A 95 6.12 14.56 6.86
N LEU A 96 7.00 14.22 5.91
CA LEU A 96 6.61 13.41 4.75
C LEU A 96 6.24 11.97 5.15
N ASP A 97 7.00 11.32 6.02
CA ASP A 97 6.65 9.97 6.52
C ASP A 97 5.34 10.00 7.33
N ILE A 98 5.13 11.04 8.13
CA ILE A 98 3.88 11.23 8.89
C ILE A 98 2.70 11.48 7.93
N GLU A 99 2.85 12.31 6.90
CA GLU A 99 1.86 12.50 5.83
C GLU A 99 1.51 11.16 5.17
N ASN A 100 2.51 10.39 4.75
CA ASN A 100 2.30 9.10 4.13
C ASN A 100 1.60 8.11 5.10
N LYS A 101 1.93 8.16 6.39
CA LYS A 101 1.26 7.33 7.40
C LYS A 101 -0.20 7.76 7.61
N PHE A 102 -0.51 9.06 7.56
CA PHE A 102 -1.91 9.51 7.53
C PHE A 102 -2.64 9.00 6.29
N MET A 103 -2.04 9.09 5.10
CA MET A 103 -2.61 8.53 3.87
C MET A 103 -2.91 7.04 4.00
N LEU A 104 -1.97 6.26 4.57
CA LEU A 104 -2.13 4.84 4.84
C LEU A 104 -3.34 4.55 5.75
N TYR A 105 -3.43 5.19 6.91
CA TYR A 105 -4.53 4.93 7.86
C TYR A 105 -5.88 5.45 7.33
N LEU A 106 -5.91 6.63 6.70
CA LEU A 106 -7.13 7.20 6.15
C LEU A 106 -7.65 6.37 4.95
N THR A 107 -6.77 5.73 4.18
CA THR A 107 -7.20 4.81 3.10
C THR A 107 -8.06 3.66 3.64
N GLY A 108 -7.77 3.17 4.85
CA GLY A 108 -8.55 2.13 5.52
C GLY A 108 -9.89 2.59 6.11
N ASN A 109 -10.15 3.90 6.19
CA ASN A 109 -11.39 4.42 6.80
C ASN A 109 -12.58 4.37 5.83
N LYS A 110 -13.66 3.67 6.22
CA LYS A 110 -14.90 3.51 5.44
C LYS A 110 -15.70 4.80 5.24
N PHE A 111 -15.53 5.79 6.12
CA PHE A 111 -16.25 7.07 6.04
C PHE A 111 -15.57 8.05 5.07
N ILE A 112 -14.42 7.71 4.49
CA ILE A 112 -13.71 8.57 3.55
C ILE A 112 -14.10 8.20 2.13
N LYS A 113 -14.75 9.13 1.44
CA LYS A 113 -15.16 9.00 0.03
C LYS A 113 -14.03 9.36 -0.92
N LYS A 114 -13.24 10.39 -0.59
CA LYS A 114 -12.13 10.88 -1.41
C LYS A 114 -10.94 11.21 -0.50
N LEU A 115 -9.77 10.72 -0.87
CA LEU A 115 -8.50 10.97 -0.21
C LEU A 115 -7.49 11.44 -1.24
N SER A 116 -6.70 12.46 -0.91
CA SER A 116 -5.69 13.00 -1.81
C SER A 116 -4.52 13.61 -1.05
N ASN A 117 -3.36 13.64 -1.68
CA ASN A 117 -2.18 14.38 -1.26
C ASN A 117 -1.57 15.10 -2.47
N LYS A 118 -0.50 15.87 -2.27
CA LYS A 118 0.33 16.34 -3.40
C LYS A 118 1.66 15.60 -3.41
N ARG A 119 1.75 14.64 -4.34
CA ARG A 119 2.94 13.90 -4.77
C ARG A 119 3.50 12.90 -3.76
N ASP A 120 3.77 11.70 -4.25
CA ASP A 120 4.56 10.69 -3.56
C ASP A 120 6.06 10.89 -3.85
N ASN A 121 6.87 10.83 -2.80
CA ASN A 121 8.26 10.40 -2.94
C ASN A 121 8.59 9.51 -1.73
N PRO A 122 8.74 8.19 -1.88
CA PRO A 122 9.20 7.36 -0.78
C PRO A 122 10.62 7.79 -0.40
N GLN A 123 10.86 8.03 0.88
CA GLN A 123 12.17 8.40 1.40
C GLN A 123 12.91 7.21 2.03
N TYR A 124 14.23 7.26 1.94
CA TYR A 124 15.15 6.42 2.70
C TYR A 124 15.04 6.68 4.22
N ARG A 125 15.78 5.90 5.03
CA ARG A 125 15.83 6.12 6.49
C ARG A 125 16.56 7.42 6.82
N TYR A 126 16.02 8.21 7.75
CA TYR A 126 16.64 9.40 8.33
C TYR A 126 16.37 9.42 9.84
N PHE A 127 17.15 10.19 10.59
CA PHE A 127 16.95 10.33 12.04
C PHE A 127 16.03 11.53 12.36
N PRO A 128 15.09 11.45 13.32
CA PRO A 128 14.76 10.32 14.20
C PRO A 128 13.55 9.51 13.70
N TYR A 129 13.78 8.48 12.87
CA TYR A 129 12.72 7.57 12.42
C TYR A 129 12.08 6.74 13.55
N GLU A 130 12.84 6.42 14.60
CA GLU A 130 12.36 5.56 15.71
C GLU A 130 11.18 6.18 16.47
N GLU A 131 11.11 7.50 16.50
CA GLU A 131 10.06 8.27 17.17
C GLU A 131 8.78 8.43 16.34
N MET A 132 8.87 8.24 15.03
CA MET A 132 7.80 8.52 14.07
C MET A 132 6.49 7.82 14.44
N ASN A 133 6.56 6.54 14.78
CA ASN A 133 5.37 5.75 15.11
C ASN A 133 4.68 6.28 16.38
N GLN A 134 5.45 6.63 17.41
CA GLN A 134 4.92 7.17 18.66
C GLN A 134 4.31 8.56 18.45
N ILE A 135 4.98 9.42 17.67
CA ILE A 135 4.47 10.76 17.31
C ILE A 135 3.16 10.64 16.53
N PHE A 136 3.11 9.73 15.53
CA PHE A 136 1.90 9.45 14.77
C PHE A 136 0.75 9.00 15.66
N SER A 137 0.95 7.96 16.48
CA SER A 137 -0.14 7.43 17.33
C SER A 137 -0.61 8.46 18.37
N LYS A 138 0.29 9.28 18.92
CA LYS A 138 -0.11 10.42 19.77
C LYS A 138 -0.92 11.48 19.00
N SER A 139 -0.53 11.78 17.76
CA SER A 139 -1.27 12.69 16.88
C SER A 139 -2.67 12.13 16.59
N TRP A 140 -2.74 10.87 16.21
CA TRP A 140 -3.98 10.15 15.89
C TRP A 140 -4.94 10.10 17.09
N LYS A 141 -4.44 9.73 18.28
CA LYS A 141 -5.20 9.74 19.54
C LYS A 141 -5.76 11.14 19.85
N LYS A 142 -5.00 12.23 19.62
CA LYS A 142 -5.49 13.60 19.80
C LYS A 142 -6.53 14.01 18.76
N LEU A 143 -6.32 13.69 17.49
CA LEU A 143 -7.27 13.98 16.41
C LEU A 143 -8.60 13.26 16.62
N ARG A 144 -8.56 12.00 17.09
CA ARG A 144 -9.75 11.21 17.44
C ARG A 144 -10.64 11.90 18.49
N LYS A 145 -10.07 12.65 19.43
CA LYS A 145 -10.86 13.40 20.42
C LYS A 145 -11.74 14.48 19.76
N ASN A 146 -11.34 14.99 18.59
CA ASN A 146 -12.08 15.99 17.83
C ASN A 146 -13.05 15.33 16.83
N GLU A 147 -12.59 14.31 16.09
CA GLU A 147 -13.35 13.71 14.97
C GLU A 147 -13.23 12.17 15.01
N GLN A 148 -14.09 11.50 15.79
CA GLN A 148 -14.00 10.04 15.99
C GLN A 148 -14.27 9.22 14.72
N SER A 149 -15.17 9.70 13.86
CA SER A 149 -15.50 9.02 12.59
C SER A 149 -14.37 9.14 11.57
N LEU A 150 -13.64 10.25 11.57
CA LEU A 150 -12.49 10.48 10.70
C LEU A 150 -11.23 9.75 11.20
N PHE A 151 -11.05 9.69 12.52
CA PHE A 151 -9.90 9.04 13.17
C PHE A 151 -10.36 7.93 14.13
N PRO A 152 -10.83 6.77 13.63
CA PRO A 152 -11.24 5.66 14.49
C PRO A 152 -10.02 5.00 15.17
N ILE A 153 -10.25 3.98 15.99
CA ILE A 153 -9.17 3.25 16.67
C ILE A 153 -8.21 2.65 15.63
N GLU A 154 -6.91 2.86 15.80
CA GLU A 154 -5.85 2.44 14.85
C GLU A 154 -6.02 0.98 14.41
N LYS A 155 -6.22 0.07 15.37
CA LYS A 155 -6.37 -1.36 15.09
C LYS A 155 -7.56 -1.73 14.19
N VAL A 156 -8.68 -1.00 14.32
CA VAL A 156 -9.86 -1.20 13.45
C VAL A 156 -9.51 -0.90 11.99
N ILE A 157 -8.59 0.03 11.76
CA ILE A 157 -8.09 0.36 10.43
C ILE A 157 -7.08 -0.69 9.97
N GLU A 158 -6.14 -1.08 10.82
CA GLU A 158 -5.08 -2.05 10.47
C GLU A 158 -5.63 -3.41 10.03
N ASP A 159 -6.76 -3.84 10.60
CA ASP A 159 -7.41 -5.09 10.23
C ASP A 159 -8.14 -5.02 8.86
N ASN A 160 -8.40 -3.81 8.36
CA ASN A 160 -9.16 -3.56 7.13
C ASN A 160 -8.38 -4.00 5.87
N ALA A 161 -9.08 -4.61 4.91
CA ALA A 161 -8.49 -5.01 3.63
C ALA A 161 -7.96 -3.81 2.81
N LEU A 162 -8.65 -2.66 2.85
CA LEU A 162 -8.20 -1.43 2.20
C LEU A 162 -6.89 -0.89 2.78
N PHE A 163 -6.67 -1.08 4.09
CA PHE A 163 -5.41 -0.71 4.73
C PHE A 163 -4.29 -1.63 4.24
N LYS A 164 -4.50 -2.97 4.32
CA LYS A 164 -3.50 -3.98 3.94
C LYS A 164 -3.07 -3.92 2.47
N ALA A 165 -3.98 -3.50 1.59
CA ALA A 165 -3.73 -3.33 0.16
C ALA A 165 -3.39 -1.88 -0.23
N SER A 166 -3.19 -0.99 0.73
CA SER A 166 -2.91 0.42 0.48
C SER A 166 -1.56 0.63 -0.22
N PRO A 167 -1.46 1.53 -1.21
CA PRO A 167 -0.20 1.85 -1.88
C PRO A 167 0.79 2.60 -0.98
N PHE A 168 0.32 3.12 0.16
CA PHE A 168 1.09 3.95 1.09
C PHE A 168 1.84 3.16 2.17
N HIS A 169 1.78 1.82 2.11
CA HIS A 169 2.63 1.00 2.98
C HIS A 169 4.11 1.29 2.70
N LYS A 170 4.90 1.44 3.77
CA LYS A 170 6.34 1.64 3.63
C LYS A 170 6.96 0.40 3.00
N LEU A 171 7.57 0.58 1.84
CA LEU A 171 8.28 -0.47 1.13
C LEU A 171 9.56 -0.85 1.89
N THR A 172 9.93 -2.12 1.81
CA THR A 172 11.29 -2.54 2.17
C THR A 172 12.29 -1.95 1.18
N MET A 173 13.59 -1.92 1.54
CA MET A 173 14.63 -1.48 0.61
C MET A 173 14.59 -2.26 -0.72
N GLU A 174 14.39 -3.58 -0.63
CA GLU A 174 14.30 -4.46 -1.81
C GLU A 174 13.08 -4.13 -2.69
N GLN A 175 11.92 -3.88 -2.06
CA GLN A 175 10.72 -3.47 -2.80
C GLN A 175 10.86 -2.07 -3.40
N PHE A 176 11.54 -1.15 -2.71
CA PHE A 176 11.81 0.19 -3.20
C PHE A 176 12.74 0.15 -4.43
N GLU A 177 13.85 -0.59 -4.35
CA GLU A 177 14.76 -0.81 -5.48
C GLU A 177 14.03 -1.49 -6.66
N ALA A 178 13.20 -2.50 -6.38
CA ALA A 178 12.36 -3.15 -7.39
C ALA A 178 11.41 -2.15 -8.06
N ARG A 179 10.72 -1.32 -7.26
CA ARG A 179 9.81 -0.29 -7.76
C ARG A 179 10.54 0.68 -8.69
N ASP A 180 11.67 1.23 -8.26
CA ASP A 180 12.46 2.19 -9.04
C ASP A 180 12.97 1.56 -10.33
N LYS A 181 13.45 0.30 -10.28
CA LYS A 181 13.87 -0.44 -11.48
C LYS A 181 12.71 -0.59 -12.48
N ILE A 182 11.51 -0.94 -12.00
CA ILE A 182 10.31 -1.09 -12.85
C ILE A 182 9.91 0.25 -13.46
N ILE A 183 9.81 1.31 -12.66
CA ILE A 183 9.43 2.65 -13.15
C ILE A 183 10.44 3.15 -14.19
N ASN A 184 11.73 2.99 -13.95
CA ASN A 184 12.77 3.38 -14.90
C ASN A 184 12.67 2.57 -16.20
N ARG A 185 12.42 1.26 -16.10
CA ARG A 185 12.21 0.40 -17.28
C ARG A 185 10.95 0.81 -18.06
N VAL A 186 9.87 1.15 -17.36
CA VAL A 186 8.65 1.65 -17.98
C VAL A 186 8.93 2.93 -18.78
N LYS A 187 9.59 3.91 -18.16
CA LYS A 187 9.99 5.17 -18.83
C LYS A 187 10.87 4.91 -20.05
N GLU A 188 11.83 4.01 -19.95
CA GLU A 188 12.70 3.63 -21.07
C GLU A 188 11.91 3.03 -22.24
N VAL A 189 11.00 2.09 -21.96
CA VAL A 189 10.21 1.39 -22.98
C VAL A 189 9.22 2.32 -23.68
N LEU A 190 8.60 3.23 -22.93
CA LEU A 190 7.72 4.27 -23.49
C LEU A 190 8.52 5.18 -24.44
N ASN A 191 9.71 5.62 -24.03
CA ASN A 191 10.57 6.50 -24.83
C ASN A 191 11.14 5.81 -26.09
N LYS A 192 11.50 4.52 -26.02
CA LYS A 192 12.20 3.81 -27.12
C LYS A 192 11.30 3.26 -28.22
N GLY A 193 9.98 3.16 -28.02
CA GLY A 193 9.10 2.54 -29.03
C GLY A 193 8.91 1.02 -28.87
N ASN A 194 9.59 0.37 -27.92
CA ASN A 194 9.51 -1.09 -27.74
C ASN A 194 8.11 -1.52 -27.30
N LYS A 195 7.50 -2.48 -28.01
CA LYS A 195 6.14 -2.98 -27.71
C LYS A 195 6.19 -4.30 -26.94
N HIS A 196 5.06 -4.65 -26.32
CA HIS A 196 4.79 -5.96 -25.71
C HIS A 196 5.85 -6.42 -24.70
N GLN A 197 6.39 -5.48 -23.91
CA GLN A 197 7.43 -5.78 -22.93
C GLN A 197 6.80 -6.43 -21.69
N LEU A 198 7.32 -7.58 -21.30
CA LEU A 198 6.94 -8.25 -20.06
C LEU A 198 8.00 -7.99 -18.98
N ILE A 199 7.56 -7.45 -17.85
CA ILE A 199 8.33 -7.33 -16.60
C ILE A 199 7.78 -8.32 -15.59
N LEU A 200 8.65 -9.17 -15.08
CA LEU A 200 8.32 -10.27 -14.20
C LEU A 200 8.80 -9.96 -12.78
N VAL A 201 7.88 -10.01 -11.82
CA VAL A 201 8.18 -9.83 -10.40
C VAL A 201 7.88 -11.11 -9.64
N GLU A 202 8.94 -11.74 -9.15
CA GLU A 202 8.88 -12.96 -8.37
C GLU A 202 8.95 -12.71 -6.88
N GLY A 203 8.28 -13.55 -6.12
CA GLY A 203 8.57 -13.67 -4.70
C GLY A 203 7.69 -14.70 -4.03
N ALA A 204 8.18 -15.27 -2.94
CA ALA A 204 7.40 -16.23 -2.16
C ALA A 204 6.19 -15.55 -1.48
N ALA A 205 5.20 -16.34 -1.07
CA ALA A 205 4.00 -15.87 -0.38
C ALA A 205 4.36 -15.08 0.89
N GLY A 206 4.08 -13.77 0.93
CA GLY A 206 4.47 -12.91 2.06
C GLY A 206 5.70 -12.02 1.83
N SER A 207 6.25 -11.97 0.62
CA SER A 207 7.28 -10.96 0.23
C SER A 207 6.71 -9.57 -0.06
N GLY A 208 5.39 -9.38 0.09
CA GLY A 208 4.71 -8.09 -0.09
C GLY A 208 4.48 -7.69 -1.55
N LYS A 209 4.41 -8.66 -2.47
CA LYS A 209 4.04 -8.51 -3.89
C LYS A 209 2.85 -7.57 -4.12
N THR A 210 1.74 -7.80 -3.43
CA THR A 210 0.52 -6.97 -3.47
C THR A 210 0.78 -5.51 -3.11
N VAL A 211 1.60 -5.25 -2.09
CA VAL A 211 1.95 -3.89 -1.65
C VAL A 211 2.82 -3.19 -2.69
N LEU A 212 3.83 -3.89 -3.23
CA LEU A 212 4.65 -3.39 -4.33
C LEU A 212 3.80 -3.05 -5.55
N LEU A 213 2.90 -3.95 -5.94
CA LEU A 213 2.03 -3.79 -7.10
C LEU A 213 1.05 -2.62 -6.92
N SER A 214 0.47 -2.47 -5.73
CA SER A 214 -0.39 -1.32 -5.37
C SER A 214 0.38 0.00 -5.47
N SER A 215 1.61 0.04 -4.94
CA SER A 215 2.48 1.23 -4.99
C SER A 215 2.85 1.59 -6.45
N LEU A 216 3.17 0.59 -7.27
CA LEU A 216 3.45 0.77 -8.70
C LEU A 216 2.23 1.29 -9.45
N PHE A 217 1.05 0.71 -9.22
CA PHE A 217 -0.17 1.16 -9.86
C PHE A 217 -0.49 2.61 -9.52
N TYR A 218 -0.39 3.00 -8.24
CA TYR A 218 -0.59 4.39 -7.84
C TYR A 218 0.41 5.33 -8.52
N ALA A 219 1.71 5.03 -8.46
CA ALA A 219 2.76 5.87 -9.03
C ALA A 219 2.66 6.00 -10.57
N LEU A 220 2.38 4.90 -11.27
CA LEU A 220 2.24 4.90 -12.73
C LEU A 220 0.95 5.61 -13.17
N SER A 221 -0.13 5.47 -12.41
CA SER A 221 -1.37 6.20 -12.65
C SER A 221 -1.24 7.70 -12.42
N GLU A 222 -0.34 8.17 -11.55
CA GLU A 222 -0.10 9.63 -11.42
C GLU A 222 0.50 10.24 -12.70
N GLU A 223 1.35 9.50 -13.41
CA GLU A 223 2.00 9.97 -14.64
C GLU A 223 1.19 9.63 -15.91
N ASN A 224 0.55 8.46 -15.96
CA ASN A 224 -0.08 7.87 -17.15
C ASN A 224 -1.46 7.25 -16.85
N ASN A 225 -2.32 7.95 -16.12
CA ASN A 225 -3.60 7.38 -15.64
C ASN A 225 -4.48 6.82 -16.76
N GLU A 226 -4.48 7.45 -17.93
CA GLU A 226 -5.34 7.06 -19.04
C GLU A 226 -5.01 5.66 -19.57
N ASN A 227 -3.75 5.24 -19.48
CA ASN A 227 -3.26 3.99 -20.06
C ASN A 227 -2.80 2.96 -19.01
N THR A 228 -2.96 3.24 -17.70
CA THR A 228 -2.53 2.33 -16.64
C THR A 228 -3.70 1.50 -16.09
N TYR A 229 -3.57 0.17 -16.08
CA TYR A 229 -4.62 -0.77 -15.66
C TYR A 229 -4.09 -1.81 -14.68
N MET A 230 -4.96 -2.27 -13.78
CA MET A 230 -4.67 -3.35 -12.81
C MET A 230 -5.63 -4.52 -13.06
N LEU A 231 -5.07 -5.71 -13.27
CA LEU A 231 -5.80 -6.96 -13.47
C LEU A 231 -5.66 -7.85 -12.24
N VAL A 232 -6.79 -8.28 -11.70
CA VAL A 232 -6.87 -9.05 -10.46
C VAL A 232 -7.86 -10.19 -10.64
N ASN A 233 -7.47 -11.42 -10.29
CA ASN A 233 -8.28 -12.60 -10.60
C ASN A 233 -9.41 -12.88 -9.59
N HIS A 234 -9.27 -12.49 -8.31
CA HIS A 234 -10.28 -12.77 -7.28
C HIS A 234 -11.27 -11.63 -7.09
N ASP A 235 -12.58 -11.92 -7.05
CA ASP A 235 -13.63 -10.88 -6.97
C ASP A 235 -13.54 -10.00 -5.71
N GLU A 236 -13.22 -10.59 -4.57
CA GLU A 236 -13.05 -9.82 -3.33
C GLU A 236 -11.84 -8.86 -3.41
N GLN A 237 -10.74 -9.28 -4.02
CA GLN A 237 -9.60 -8.41 -4.25
C GLN A 237 -9.92 -7.32 -5.28
N VAL A 238 -10.62 -7.64 -6.37
CA VAL A 238 -11.10 -6.66 -7.35
C VAL A 238 -11.90 -5.56 -6.66
N LYS A 239 -12.80 -5.89 -5.72
CA LYS A 239 -13.56 -4.89 -4.94
C LYS A 239 -12.64 -4.01 -4.09
N VAL A 240 -11.66 -4.60 -3.40
CA VAL A 240 -10.69 -3.88 -2.57
C VAL A 240 -9.90 -2.86 -3.41
N TYR A 241 -9.27 -3.30 -4.50
CA TYR A 241 -8.51 -2.43 -5.38
C TYR A 241 -9.38 -1.36 -6.05
N ASN A 242 -10.59 -1.71 -6.48
CA ASN A 242 -11.53 -0.74 -7.03
C ASN A 242 -11.89 0.37 -6.03
N ASN A 243 -12.10 0.00 -4.76
CA ASN A 243 -12.41 0.94 -3.69
C ASN A 243 -11.22 1.86 -3.38
N ILE A 244 -9.99 1.33 -3.38
CA ILE A 244 -8.77 2.12 -3.24
C ILE A 244 -8.64 3.09 -4.42
N ALA A 245 -8.69 2.60 -5.65
CA ALA A 245 -8.55 3.42 -6.86
C ALA A 245 -9.61 4.53 -6.94
N LYS A 246 -10.86 4.23 -6.56
CA LYS A 246 -11.94 5.23 -6.50
C LYS A 246 -11.71 6.27 -5.40
N LYS A 247 -11.27 5.84 -4.21
CA LYS A 247 -10.99 6.73 -3.07
C LYS A 247 -9.84 7.69 -3.37
N LEU A 248 -8.81 7.21 -4.04
CA LEU A 248 -7.64 7.99 -4.48
C LEU A 248 -7.91 8.80 -5.76
N GLY A 249 -9.09 8.66 -6.37
CA GLY A 249 -9.48 9.42 -7.55
C GLY A 249 -8.83 8.96 -8.85
N LEU A 250 -8.22 7.77 -8.89
CA LEU A 250 -7.64 7.17 -10.10
C LEU A 250 -8.72 6.75 -11.10
N GLN A 251 -9.91 6.40 -10.60
CA GLN A 251 -11.08 6.03 -11.41
C GLN A 251 -12.37 6.60 -10.84
N LYS A 252 -13.37 6.81 -11.71
CA LYS A 252 -14.70 7.31 -11.32
C LYS A 252 -15.70 6.17 -11.10
N ARG A 253 -15.63 5.15 -11.96
CA ARG A 253 -16.53 3.99 -11.96
C ARG A 253 -15.77 2.74 -11.52
N LEU A 254 -16.50 1.76 -10.99
CA LEU A 254 -15.95 0.43 -10.73
C LEU A 254 -15.66 -0.23 -12.08
N ASN A 255 -14.61 -1.06 -12.13
CA ASN A 255 -14.17 -1.79 -13.32
C ASN A 255 -13.72 -0.89 -14.49
N GLU A 256 -13.24 0.31 -14.18
CA GLU A 256 -12.69 1.26 -15.17
C GLU A 256 -11.18 1.06 -15.36
N LYS A 257 -10.42 1.03 -14.25
CA LYS A 257 -8.96 0.82 -14.25
C LYS A 257 -8.56 -0.50 -13.60
N VAL A 258 -9.34 -0.94 -12.62
CA VAL A 258 -9.12 -2.21 -11.92
C VAL A 258 -10.20 -3.21 -12.33
N MET A 259 -9.82 -4.33 -12.96
CA MET A 259 -10.80 -5.32 -13.46
C MET A 259 -10.27 -6.75 -13.46
N LYS A 260 -11.11 -7.70 -13.87
CA LYS A 260 -10.70 -9.09 -14.12
C LYS A 260 -9.90 -9.18 -15.43
N PRO A 261 -8.94 -10.11 -15.55
CA PRO A 261 -8.21 -10.36 -16.79
C PRO A 261 -9.11 -10.58 -18.01
N THR A 262 -10.18 -11.37 -17.86
CA THR A 262 -11.14 -11.66 -18.93
C THR A 262 -11.83 -10.39 -19.45
N SER A 263 -12.21 -9.47 -18.57
CA SER A 263 -12.85 -8.21 -18.94
C SER A 263 -11.92 -7.32 -19.77
N PHE A 264 -10.62 -7.32 -19.47
CA PHE A 264 -9.62 -6.60 -20.25
C PHE A 264 -9.40 -7.24 -21.62
N ILE A 265 -9.27 -8.57 -21.66
CA ILE A 265 -9.01 -9.30 -22.91
C ILE A 265 -10.17 -9.22 -23.89
N ILE A 266 -11.43 -9.33 -23.44
CA ILE A 266 -12.60 -9.37 -24.33
C ILE A 266 -13.00 -7.98 -24.84
N ASN A 267 -12.63 -6.91 -24.13
CA ASN A 267 -13.09 -5.57 -24.45
C ASN A 267 -12.20 -4.90 -25.51
N ASP A 268 -12.81 -4.52 -26.63
CA ASP A 268 -12.14 -3.86 -27.77
C ASP A 268 -11.72 -2.41 -27.49
N LYS A 269 -12.11 -1.84 -26.34
CA LYS A 269 -11.63 -0.51 -25.92
C LYS A 269 -10.16 -0.49 -25.53
N PHE A 270 -9.55 -1.64 -25.24
CA PHE A 270 -8.16 -1.75 -24.80
C PHE A 270 -7.21 -2.16 -25.93
N VAL A 271 -7.50 -1.75 -27.17
CA VAL A 271 -6.64 -2.04 -28.34
C VAL A 271 -5.43 -1.08 -28.41
N ASP A 272 -5.35 -0.10 -27.50
CA ASP A 272 -4.21 0.82 -27.40
C ASP A 272 -2.90 0.09 -27.07
N GLU A 273 -1.91 0.25 -27.93
CA GLU A 273 -0.58 -0.34 -27.75
C GLU A 273 0.24 0.36 -26.67
N ASP A 274 -0.20 1.51 -26.14
CA ASP A 274 0.49 2.26 -25.07
C ASP A 274 0.00 1.89 -23.65
N ASN A 275 -0.87 0.88 -23.53
CA ASN A 275 -1.35 0.39 -22.25
C ASN A 275 -0.22 -0.16 -21.36
N ILE A 276 -0.20 0.25 -20.09
CA ILE A 276 0.61 -0.30 -19.02
C ILE A 276 -0.31 -1.14 -18.13
N VAL A 277 -0.10 -2.46 -18.13
CA VAL A 277 -0.98 -3.41 -17.45
C VAL A 277 -0.23 -4.11 -16.32
N LEU A 278 -0.74 -3.97 -15.11
CA LEU A 278 -0.23 -4.64 -13.92
C LEU A 278 -1.12 -5.85 -13.63
N VAL A 279 -0.54 -7.02 -13.39
CA VAL A 279 -1.27 -8.27 -13.14
C VAL A 279 -0.89 -8.82 -11.78
N ASP A 280 -1.87 -8.88 -10.87
CA ASP A 280 -1.72 -9.52 -9.56
C ASP A 280 -1.97 -11.02 -9.66
N GLU A 281 -1.18 -11.81 -8.92
CA GLU A 281 -1.21 -13.27 -8.90
C GLU A 281 -1.34 -13.87 -10.31
N ALA A 282 -0.42 -13.49 -11.21
CA ALA A 282 -0.42 -13.88 -12.61
C ALA A 282 -0.35 -15.40 -12.82
N HIS A 283 0.12 -16.14 -11.81
CA HIS A 283 0.10 -17.60 -11.80
C HIS A 283 -1.32 -18.21 -11.78
N LEU A 284 -2.36 -17.40 -11.52
CA LEU A 284 -3.76 -17.82 -11.58
C LEU A 284 -4.41 -17.57 -12.95
N LEU A 285 -3.70 -16.93 -13.88
CA LEU A 285 -4.17 -16.72 -15.24
C LEU A 285 -4.33 -18.07 -15.96
N TRP A 286 -5.30 -18.14 -16.86
CA TRP A 286 -5.57 -19.38 -17.58
C TRP A 286 -4.59 -19.59 -18.74
N THR A 287 -4.02 -20.78 -18.78
CA THR A 287 -3.16 -21.35 -19.83
C THR A 287 -3.95 -22.18 -20.86
N GLN A 288 -5.27 -22.30 -20.66
CA GLN A 288 -6.22 -22.96 -21.57
C GLN A 288 -7.58 -22.24 -21.55
N GLY A 289 -8.36 -22.41 -22.62
CA GLY A 289 -9.70 -21.81 -22.75
C GLY A 289 -10.71 -22.32 -21.71
N LYS A 290 -11.57 -21.42 -21.21
CA LYS A 290 -12.73 -21.71 -20.35
C LYS A 290 -13.99 -21.07 -20.93
N GLN A 291 -15.17 -21.43 -20.42
CA GLN A 291 -16.45 -20.88 -20.93
C GLN A 291 -16.49 -19.34 -20.97
N SER A 292 -15.79 -18.66 -20.07
CA SER A 292 -15.65 -17.19 -20.02
C SER A 292 -14.42 -16.61 -20.73
N TYR A 293 -13.59 -17.43 -21.39
CA TYR A 293 -12.38 -17.04 -22.11
C TYR A 293 -12.04 -18.08 -23.18
N GLN A 294 -12.22 -17.72 -24.45
CA GLN A 294 -12.01 -18.65 -25.57
C GLN A 294 -10.58 -18.67 -26.11
N GLY A 295 -9.67 -17.85 -25.56
CA GLY A 295 -8.27 -17.82 -25.99
C GLY A 295 -7.44 -18.96 -25.41
N GLN A 296 -6.18 -19.03 -25.84
CA GLN A 296 -5.26 -20.09 -25.42
C GLN A 296 -4.51 -19.72 -24.15
N ASN A 297 -3.99 -18.49 -24.04
CA ASN A 297 -3.20 -18.06 -22.89
C ASN A 297 -3.48 -16.59 -22.54
N GLN A 298 -4.06 -16.36 -21.35
CA GLN A 298 -4.45 -15.02 -20.93
C GLN A 298 -3.28 -14.06 -20.81
N LEU A 299 -2.12 -14.54 -20.33
CA LEU A 299 -0.94 -13.69 -20.19
C LEU A 299 -0.44 -13.21 -21.56
N GLN A 300 -0.43 -14.09 -22.56
CA GLN A 300 -0.04 -13.70 -23.93
C GLN A 300 -1.04 -12.70 -24.54
N ASP A 301 -2.34 -12.90 -24.32
CA ASP A 301 -3.35 -11.97 -24.84
C ASP A 301 -3.27 -10.59 -24.17
N ILE A 302 -2.95 -10.55 -22.87
CA ILE A 302 -2.68 -9.30 -22.15
C ILE A 302 -1.43 -8.62 -22.71
N ILE A 303 -0.34 -9.35 -22.90
CA ILE A 303 0.91 -8.83 -23.46
C ILE A 303 0.68 -8.23 -24.87
N LYS A 304 -0.10 -8.91 -25.72
CA LYS A 304 -0.44 -8.42 -27.06
C LYS A 304 -1.28 -7.14 -27.04
N LYS A 305 -2.12 -6.94 -26.02
CA LYS A 305 -2.93 -5.73 -25.82
C LYS A 305 -2.23 -4.61 -25.03
N SER A 306 -0.95 -4.80 -24.70
CA SER A 306 -0.23 -3.89 -23.82
C SER A 306 1.12 -3.48 -24.38
N ARG A 307 1.52 -2.25 -24.10
CA ARG A 307 2.90 -1.82 -24.28
C ARG A 307 3.82 -2.57 -23.33
N ILE A 308 3.37 -2.62 -22.08
CA ILE A 308 4.11 -3.13 -20.95
C ILE A 308 3.14 -3.92 -20.09
N THR A 309 3.50 -5.17 -19.81
CA THR A 309 2.83 -5.99 -18.81
C THR A 309 3.77 -6.18 -17.63
N ILE A 310 3.35 -5.80 -16.43
CA ILE A 310 4.05 -6.05 -15.17
C ILE A 310 3.29 -7.17 -14.46
N ALA A 311 3.84 -8.39 -14.49
CA ALA A 311 3.19 -9.56 -13.94
C ALA A 311 3.89 -10.03 -12.66
N VAL A 312 3.10 -10.25 -11.62
CA VAL A 312 3.60 -10.67 -10.32
C VAL A 312 3.21 -12.12 -10.05
N PHE A 313 4.18 -12.94 -9.65
CA PHE A 313 3.97 -14.38 -9.48
C PHE A 313 4.68 -14.95 -8.27
N ASP A 314 4.21 -16.13 -7.87
CA ASP A 314 4.76 -16.91 -6.78
C ASP A 314 5.23 -18.25 -7.32
N PRO A 315 6.55 -18.42 -7.55
CA PRO A 315 7.09 -19.66 -8.12
C PRO A 315 6.65 -20.92 -7.36
N GLN A 316 6.45 -20.82 -6.04
CA GLN A 316 6.05 -21.96 -5.21
C GLN A 316 4.57 -22.32 -5.35
N GLN A 317 3.69 -21.36 -5.68
CA GLN A 317 2.28 -21.64 -5.94
C GLN A 317 2.06 -22.20 -7.35
N VAL A 318 2.90 -21.79 -8.31
CA VAL A 318 2.96 -22.39 -9.65
C VAL A 318 3.23 -23.90 -9.54
N LEU A 319 4.28 -24.30 -8.82
CA LEU A 319 4.67 -25.71 -8.64
C LEU A 319 3.56 -26.59 -8.02
N ARG A 320 2.74 -26.03 -7.13
CA ARG A 320 1.62 -26.75 -6.50
C ARG A 320 0.42 -26.93 -7.44
N THR A 321 0.16 -25.92 -8.27
CA THR A 321 -0.99 -25.91 -9.18
C THR A 321 -0.70 -26.75 -10.43
N GLN A 322 0.58 -26.83 -10.83
CA GLN A 322 1.04 -27.48 -12.07
C GLN A 322 1.65 -28.86 -11.87
N GLN A 323 1.18 -29.67 -10.90
CA GLN A 323 1.60 -31.08 -10.79
C GLN A 323 1.28 -31.94 -12.05
N TYR A 324 0.76 -31.34 -13.13
CA TYR A 324 0.59 -31.96 -14.44
C TYR A 324 1.02 -31.01 -15.60
N VAL A 325 2.21 -31.25 -16.17
CA VAL A 325 2.62 -31.11 -17.59
C VAL A 325 2.67 -29.70 -18.28
N GLU A 326 2.55 -28.57 -17.59
CA GLU A 326 2.64 -27.21 -18.22
C GLU A 326 3.92 -26.41 -17.87
N ASP A 327 5.08 -27.08 -17.76
CA ASP A 327 6.33 -26.49 -17.23
C ASP A 327 7.15 -25.68 -18.27
N ASP A 328 6.97 -25.92 -19.58
CA ASP A 328 7.86 -25.34 -20.61
C ASP A 328 7.54 -23.88 -20.97
N ASP A 329 6.28 -23.46 -20.95
CA ASP A 329 5.89 -22.12 -21.42
C ASP A 329 6.19 -21.03 -20.38
N LEU A 330 6.01 -21.32 -19.09
CA LEU A 330 6.39 -20.41 -18.01
C LEU A 330 7.91 -20.25 -17.94
N LYS A 331 8.68 -21.34 -18.07
CA LYS A 331 10.15 -21.27 -18.13
C LYS A 331 10.61 -20.42 -19.30
N LYS A 332 10.05 -20.58 -20.50
CA LYS A 332 10.37 -19.73 -21.65
C LYS A 332 10.06 -18.26 -21.37
N ILE A 333 8.91 -17.98 -20.73
CA ILE A 333 8.52 -16.61 -20.35
C ILE A 333 9.50 -16.00 -19.35
N GLU A 334 9.88 -16.77 -18.33
CA GLU A 334 10.85 -16.37 -17.31
C GLU A 334 12.24 -16.13 -17.91
N GLU A 335 12.75 -17.07 -18.71
CA GLU A 335 14.02 -16.96 -19.42
C GLU A 335 14.04 -15.75 -20.35
N ASN A 336 12.97 -15.51 -21.10
CA ASN A 336 12.85 -14.32 -21.95
C ASN A 336 12.85 -13.04 -21.13
N ALA A 337 12.14 -12.98 -20.00
CA ALA A 337 12.18 -11.81 -19.13
C ALA A 337 13.58 -11.59 -18.54
N LYS A 338 14.26 -12.67 -18.12
CA LYS A 338 15.62 -12.63 -17.59
C LYS A 338 16.62 -12.13 -18.62
N ASN A 339 16.58 -12.67 -19.84
CA ASN A 339 17.47 -12.27 -20.94
C ASN A 339 17.28 -10.80 -21.34
N ASN A 340 16.07 -10.26 -21.18
CA ASN A 340 15.76 -8.85 -21.44
C ASN A 340 15.99 -7.92 -20.22
N GLY A 341 16.55 -8.43 -19.12
CA GLY A 341 16.78 -7.65 -17.89
C GLY A 341 15.51 -7.29 -17.12
N ASN A 342 14.38 -7.90 -17.47
CA ASN A 342 13.03 -7.62 -16.99
C ASN A 342 12.57 -8.55 -15.85
N LEU A 343 13.43 -9.45 -15.36
CA LEU A 343 13.15 -10.26 -14.18
C LEU A 343 13.58 -9.53 -12.89
N ILE A 344 12.73 -9.57 -11.87
CA ILE A 344 12.92 -8.95 -10.56
C ILE A 344 12.49 -9.95 -9.48
N GLU A 345 13.40 -10.26 -8.55
CA GLU A 345 13.16 -11.21 -7.47
C GLU A 345 13.04 -10.50 -6.12
N LEU A 346 11.98 -10.80 -5.37
CA LEU A 346 11.78 -10.40 -3.98
C LEU A 346 12.08 -11.59 -3.06
N LYS A 347 13.22 -11.54 -2.38
CA LYS A 347 13.78 -12.62 -1.56
C LYS A 347 13.33 -12.54 -0.10
N LYS A 348 13.01 -11.33 0.41
CA LYS A 348 12.65 -11.15 1.82
C LYS A 348 11.20 -11.53 2.10
N GLN A 349 11.00 -12.32 3.17
CA GLN A 349 9.69 -12.67 3.70
C GLN A 349 9.31 -11.77 4.88
N LEU A 350 8.08 -11.26 4.87
CA LEU A 350 7.59 -10.30 5.87
C LEU A 350 6.54 -10.87 6.81
N ARG A 351 5.90 -11.99 6.45
CA ARG A 351 4.77 -12.55 7.23
C ARG A 351 5.22 -13.35 8.46
N MET A 352 6.45 -13.87 8.47
CA MET A 352 6.97 -14.66 9.58
C MET A 352 8.05 -13.88 10.31
N ASN A 353 7.78 -13.52 11.56
CA ASN A 353 8.79 -13.01 12.47
C ASN A 353 9.43 -14.19 13.19
N ALA A 354 10.32 -14.90 12.50
CA ALA A 354 10.98 -16.10 12.98
C ALA A 354 12.48 -16.04 12.68
N SER A 355 13.28 -16.81 13.42
CA SER A 355 14.69 -17.02 13.14
C SER A 355 14.86 -17.67 11.76
N GLN A 356 16.03 -17.48 11.15
CA GLN A 356 16.31 -18.09 9.84
C GLN A 356 16.27 -19.62 9.91
N GLU A 357 16.64 -20.20 11.06
CA GLU A 357 16.55 -21.64 11.32
C GLU A 357 15.10 -22.12 11.31
N THR A 358 14.19 -21.42 12.00
CA THR A 358 12.76 -21.74 12.00
C THR A 358 12.17 -21.62 10.60
N ILE A 359 12.53 -20.57 9.86
CA ILE A 359 12.09 -20.39 8.46
C ILE A 359 12.58 -21.55 7.58
N ASN A 360 13.84 -21.97 7.74
CA ASN A 360 14.42 -23.07 6.98
C ASN A 360 13.73 -24.39 7.34
N TRP A 361 13.48 -24.63 8.63
CA TRP A 361 12.73 -25.79 9.09
C TRP A 361 11.33 -25.87 8.46
N ILE A 362 10.58 -24.77 8.47
CA ILE A 362 9.26 -24.68 7.82
C ILE A 362 9.39 -24.94 6.32
N LYS A 363 10.42 -24.42 5.65
CA LYS A 363 10.63 -24.66 4.22
C LYS A 363 10.92 -26.13 3.93
N THR A 364 11.76 -26.79 4.73
CA THR A 364 12.10 -28.20 4.57
C THR A 364 10.87 -29.10 4.71
N ILE A 365 10.07 -28.91 5.76
CA ILE A 365 8.84 -29.69 5.92
C ILE A 365 7.80 -29.39 4.83
N VAL A 366 7.63 -28.14 4.42
CA VAL A 366 6.57 -27.73 3.48
C VAL A 366 6.91 -28.00 2.01
N TYR A 367 8.17 -27.82 1.61
CA TYR A 367 8.59 -27.89 0.20
C TYR A 367 9.43 -29.12 -0.11
N GLN A 368 10.27 -29.56 0.83
CA GLN A 368 11.10 -30.77 0.65
C GLN A 368 10.39 -32.03 1.17
N GLN A 369 9.30 -31.86 1.94
CA GLN A 369 8.57 -32.96 2.58
C GLN A 369 9.45 -33.80 3.52
N GLU A 370 10.48 -33.18 4.07
CA GLU A 370 11.43 -33.79 4.99
C GLU A 370 11.16 -33.33 6.42
N ILE A 371 11.19 -34.28 7.37
CA ILE A 371 11.05 -33.98 8.79
C ILE A 371 12.46 -33.91 9.39
N ILE A 372 12.90 -32.68 9.66
CA ILE A 372 14.14 -32.40 10.40
C ILE A 372 13.80 -31.94 11.82
N LEU A 373 14.79 -31.94 12.72
CA LEU A 373 14.62 -31.47 14.10
C LEU A 373 14.21 -29.99 14.13
N PHE A 374 13.16 -29.68 14.90
CA PHE A 374 12.71 -28.30 15.09
C PHE A 374 13.78 -27.50 15.85
N PRO A 375 14.19 -26.31 15.38
CA PRO A 375 15.17 -25.50 16.09
C PRO A 375 14.62 -25.08 17.45
N GLU A 376 15.32 -25.45 18.51
CA GLU A 376 14.93 -25.07 19.86
C GLU A 376 15.12 -23.54 20.05
N ASN A 377 14.18 -22.90 20.75
CA ASN A 377 14.28 -21.53 21.28
C ASN A 377 14.15 -20.35 20.29
N ASP A 378 13.16 -20.37 19.39
CA ASP A 378 12.74 -19.13 18.71
C ASP A 378 11.86 -18.27 19.62
N ALA A 379 12.46 -17.31 20.32
CA ALA A 379 11.74 -16.38 21.20
C ALA A 379 10.68 -15.52 20.48
N LYS A 380 10.72 -15.42 19.14
CA LYS A 380 9.82 -14.58 18.34
C LYS A 380 8.71 -15.37 17.65
N TYR A 381 8.81 -16.71 17.63
CA TYR A 381 7.89 -17.57 16.88
C TYR A 381 7.39 -18.74 17.74
N ASP A 382 6.07 -18.79 17.93
CA ASP A 382 5.37 -19.81 18.71
C ASP A 382 4.72 -20.81 17.75
N LEU A 383 5.35 -21.96 17.54
CA LEU A 383 4.83 -23.05 16.72
C LEU A 383 3.91 -23.94 17.57
N LYS A 384 2.66 -24.09 17.12
CA LYS A 384 1.69 -25.04 17.70
C LYS A 384 1.08 -25.90 16.60
N ILE A 385 1.01 -27.19 16.86
CA ILE A 385 0.38 -28.18 16.00
C ILE A 385 -0.99 -28.51 16.61
N PHE A 386 -2.01 -28.60 15.76
CA PHE A 386 -3.38 -28.90 16.16
C PHE A 386 -3.90 -30.07 15.34
N ASP A 387 -4.64 -30.96 15.99
CA ASP A 387 -5.27 -32.11 15.32
C ASP A 387 -6.61 -31.71 14.67
N ASP A 388 -7.25 -30.62 15.14
CA ASP A 388 -8.53 -30.11 14.63
C ASP A 388 -8.44 -28.62 14.22
N PRO A 389 -8.85 -28.24 12.99
CA PRO A 389 -8.94 -26.84 12.57
C PRO A 389 -9.80 -25.94 13.48
N ARG A 390 -10.81 -26.49 14.15
CA ARG A 390 -11.67 -25.77 15.11
C ARG A 390 -10.89 -25.38 16.36
N GLU A 391 -10.06 -26.27 16.87
CA GLU A 391 -9.19 -25.98 18.02
C GLU A 391 -8.19 -24.88 17.67
N MET A 392 -7.58 -24.96 16.49
CA MET A 392 -6.73 -23.90 15.96
C MET A 392 -7.48 -22.56 15.92
N TYR A 393 -8.71 -22.55 15.40
CA TYR A 393 -9.51 -21.32 15.28
C TYR A 393 -9.87 -20.71 16.63
N GLU A 394 -10.27 -21.51 17.62
CA GLU A 394 -10.59 -21.03 18.96
C GLU A 394 -9.35 -20.48 19.69
N GLN A 395 -8.19 -21.13 19.55
CA GLN A 395 -6.93 -20.60 20.09
C GLN A 395 -6.52 -19.29 19.43
N LEU A 396 -6.71 -19.15 18.12
CA LEU A 396 -6.46 -17.90 17.40
C LEU A 396 -7.36 -16.77 17.90
N LYS A 397 -8.66 -17.03 18.14
CA LYS A 397 -9.57 -16.03 18.72
C LYS A 397 -9.09 -15.55 20.10
N ILE A 398 -8.66 -16.46 20.96
CA ILE A 398 -8.15 -16.13 22.30
C ILE A 398 -6.92 -15.25 22.18
N LYS A 399 -5.95 -15.64 21.34
CA LYS A 399 -4.71 -14.87 21.13
C LYS A 399 -4.97 -13.47 20.56
N ILE A 400 -5.95 -13.33 19.66
CA ILE A 400 -6.37 -12.02 19.13
C ILE A 400 -7.03 -11.16 20.21
N LYS A 401 -7.88 -11.74 21.08
CA LYS A 401 -8.51 -11.01 22.20
C LYS A 401 -7.49 -10.51 23.22
N ILE A 402 -6.53 -11.34 23.63
CA ILE A 402 -5.46 -10.94 24.56
C ILE A 402 -4.66 -9.78 23.97
N LYS A 403 -4.22 -9.91 22.71
CA LYS A 403 -3.53 -8.85 21.97
C LYS A 403 -4.40 -7.60 21.74
N ASN A 404 -5.70 -7.61 21.98
CA ASN A 404 -6.56 -6.42 21.93
C ASN A 404 -6.67 -5.73 23.30
N GLN A 405 -6.61 -6.50 24.39
CA GLN A 405 -6.73 -5.99 25.77
C GLN A 405 -5.44 -5.29 26.23
N ASP A 406 -4.27 -5.83 25.89
CA ASP A 406 -2.97 -5.21 26.23
C ASP A 406 -2.77 -3.80 25.62
N PHE A 407 -3.60 -3.39 24.67
CA PHE A 407 -3.53 -2.06 24.03
C PHE A 407 -4.59 -1.08 24.57
N GLN A 408 -5.56 -1.55 25.36
CA GLN A 408 -6.52 -0.67 26.04
C GLN A 408 -5.95 -0.14 27.37
N GLU A 409 -4.93 -0.80 27.93
CA GLU A 409 -4.31 -0.42 29.21
C GLU A 409 -3.06 0.48 29.08
N PHE A 410 -2.69 0.98 27.88
CA PHE A 410 -1.55 1.89 27.65
C PHE A 410 -1.85 3.21 26.90
#